data_AF-A0A917U2S0-F1
#
_entry.id   AF-A0A917U2S0-F1
#
_cell.length_a   1.000
_cell.length_b   1.000
_cell.length_c   1.000
_cell.angle_alpha   90.00
_cell.angle_beta   90.00
_cell.angle_gamma   90.00
#
_symmetry.space_group_name_H-M   'P 1'
#
loop_
_entity.id
_entity.type
_entity.pdbx_description
1 polymer ?
#
loop_
_entity_poly.entity_id
_entity_poly.type
_entity_poly.pdbx_seq_one_letter_code
_entity_poly.pdbx_strand_id
1 'polypeptide(L)'
;MPRALATEHVVRDYPNGDRVLFIVPVVPDDAPPAIREGLARRRIATISGTCPCGSSTVQLTRQQRRARQRQAAKRHGNVIRGVFEHAADCPANDLTIFPLLRAWLAGDHHRESTA
;
A
#
# COMPACT_ATOMS: atom_id res chain seq x y z
N MET A 1 0.13 -21.42 -12.40
CA MET A 1 1.19 -20.89 -11.53
C MET A 1 0.64 -19.64 -10.86
N PRO A 2 0.61 -19.56 -9.52
CA PRO A 2 0.15 -18.36 -8.83
C PRO A 2 1.06 -17.17 -9.19
N ARG A 3 0.47 -16.02 -9.51
CA ARG A 3 1.23 -14.78 -9.70
C ARG A 3 1.69 -14.27 -8.34
N ALA A 4 2.88 -13.66 -8.29
CA ALA A 4 3.33 -12.90 -7.14
C ALA A 4 3.24 -11.40 -7.46
N LEU A 5 2.72 -10.61 -6.52
CA LEU A 5 2.75 -9.15 -6.67
C LEU A 5 4.17 -8.65 -6.36
N ALA A 6 4.82 -8.05 -7.36
CA ALA A 6 6.12 -7.42 -7.17
C ALA A 6 5.98 -6.14 -6.31
N THR A 7 7.00 -5.88 -5.50
CA THR A 7 7.16 -4.64 -4.75
C THR A 7 8.46 -3.97 -5.11
N GLU A 8 8.53 -2.66 -4.91
CA GLU A 8 9.74 -1.88 -5.05
C GLU A 8 10.05 -1.11 -3.76
N HIS A 9 11.28 -0.66 -3.66
CA HIS A 9 11.81 0.08 -2.53
C HIS A 9 12.02 1.53 -2.92
N VAL A 10 11.28 2.45 -2.29
CA VAL A 10 11.45 3.88 -2.46
C VAL A 10 12.05 4.45 -1.18
N VAL A 11 13.22 5.06 -1.29
CA VAL A 11 13.89 5.70 -0.15
C VAL A 11 13.73 7.21 -0.26
N ARG A 12 13.34 7.85 0.84
CA ARG A 12 13.18 9.30 0.92
C ARG A 12 13.93 9.87 2.12
N ASP A 13 14.74 10.88 1.86
CA ASP A 13 15.39 11.69 2.88
C ASP A 13 14.49 12.89 3.20
N TYR A 14 14.27 13.15 4.49
CA TYR A 14 13.45 14.24 4.98
C TYR A 14 14.33 15.40 5.49
N PRO A 15 13.86 16.67 5.43
CA PRO A 15 14.63 17.83 5.90
C PRO A 15 15.06 17.77 7.38
N ASN A 16 14.40 16.94 8.18
CA ASN A 16 14.76 16.71 9.59
C ASN A 16 15.90 15.68 9.77
N GLY A 17 16.51 15.19 8.69
CA GLY A 17 17.57 14.18 8.70
C GLY A 17 17.06 12.73 8.78
N ASP A 18 15.75 12.51 8.84
CA ASP A 18 15.19 11.15 8.83
C ASP A 18 15.29 10.54 7.42
N ARG A 19 15.69 9.28 7.35
CA ARG A 19 15.66 8.46 6.13
C ARG A 19 14.57 7.40 6.26
N VAL A 20 13.63 7.39 5.33
CA VAL A 20 12.47 6.49 5.35
C VAL A 20 12.49 5.59 4.13
N LEU A 21 12.36 4.28 4.36
CA LEU A 21 12.13 3.27 3.31
C LEU A 21 10.63 2.99 3.20
N PHE A 22 10.10 3.16 2.00
CA PHE A 22 8.76 2.75 1.61
C PHE A 22 8.84 1.49 0.77
N ILE A 23 8.01 0.50 1.11
CA ILE A 23 7.79 -0.70 0.30
C ILE A 23 6.45 -0.48 -0.40
N VAL A 24 6.47 -0.29 -1.71
CA VAL A 24 5.26 0.02 -2.50
C VAL A 24 5.01 -1.06 -3.55
N PRO A 25 3.74 -1.31 -3.92
CA PRO A 25 3.44 -2.25 -4.99
C PRO A 25 3.93 -1.70 -6.33
N VAL A 26 4.47 -2.59 -7.16
CA VAL A 26 4.56 -2.37 -8.61
C VAL A 26 3.15 -2.52 -9.17
N VAL A 27 2.76 -1.64 -10.09
CA VAL A 27 1.47 -1.72 -10.79
C VAL A 27 1.68 -2.52 -12.07
N PRO A 28 1.20 -3.77 -12.17
CA PRO A 28 1.42 -4.60 -13.35
C PRO A 28 0.56 -4.11 -14.52
N ASP A 29 1.15 -4.01 -15.71
CA ASP A 29 0.42 -3.55 -16.90
C ASP A 29 -0.66 -4.55 -17.35
N ASP A 30 -0.47 -5.84 -17.07
CA ASP A 30 -1.39 -6.94 -17.41
C ASP A 30 -2.49 -7.16 -16.35
N ALA A 31 -2.52 -6.35 -15.29
CA ALA A 31 -3.57 -6.45 -14.29
C ALA A 31 -4.88 -5.80 -14.78
N PRO A 32 -6.06 -6.34 -14.38
CA PRO A 32 -7.35 -5.73 -14.60
C PRO A 32 -7.38 -4.24 -14.21
N PRO A 33 -8.12 -3.38 -14.93
CA PRO A 33 -8.18 -1.95 -14.65
C PRO A 33 -8.48 -1.59 -13.18
N ALA A 34 -9.42 -2.30 -12.55
CA ALA A 34 -9.76 -2.08 -11.15
C ALA A 34 -8.59 -2.36 -10.19
N ILE A 35 -7.78 -3.38 -10.48
CA ILE A 35 -6.58 -3.72 -9.69
C ILE A 35 -5.49 -2.69 -9.92
N ARG A 36 -5.25 -2.27 -11.18
CA ARG A 36 -4.26 -1.24 -11.50
C ARG A 36 -4.55 0.07 -10.79
N GLU A 37 -5.80 0.53 -10.83
CA GLU A 37 -6.23 1.76 -10.15
C GLU A 37 -6.06 1.65 -8.63
N GLY A 38 -6.48 0.54 -8.02
CA GLY A 38 -6.32 0.32 -6.59
C GLY A 38 -4.85 0.32 -6.15
N LEU A 39 -3.97 -0.37 -6.89
CA LEU A 39 -2.54 -0.42 -6.60
C LEU A 39 -1.87 0.93 -6.83
N ALA A 40 -2.23 1.66 -7.90
CA ALA A 40 -1.74 2.99 -8.17
C ALA A 40 -2.10 3.96 -7.05
N ARG A 41 -3.35 3.94 -6.56
CA ARG A 41 -3.78 4.77 -5.41
C ARG A 41 -3.03 4.42 -4.12
N ARG A 42 -2.79 3.13 -3.84
CA ARG A 42 -1.99 2.71 -2.66
C ARG A 42 -0.55 3.18 -2.75
N ARG A 43 0.04 3.09 -3.94
CA ARG A 43 1.40 3.58 -4.21
C ARG A 43 1.47 5.10 -3.97
N ILE A 44 0.53 5.87 -4.54
CA ILE A 44 0.41 7.31 -4.30
C ILE A 44 0.32 7.58 -2.81
N ALA A 45 -0.66 6.98 -2.12
CA ALA A 45 -0.88 7.19 -0.69
C ALA A 45 0.38 6.91 0.14
N THR A 46 1.08 5.81 -0.16
CA THR A 46 2.30 5.43 0.56
C THR A 46 3.43 6.44 0.36
N ILE A 47 3.63 6.97 -0.85
CA ILE A 47 4.73 7.90 -1.17
C ILE A 47 4.41 9.34 -0.76
N SER A 48 3.20 9.82 -1.04
CA SER A 48 2.77 11.20 -0.76
C SER A 48 2.28 11.39 0.67
N GLY A 49 1.88 10.31 1.35
CA GLY A 49 1.18 10.34 2.63
C GLY A 49 -0.32 10.63 2.51
N THR A 50 -0.86 10.79 1.29
CA THR A 50 -2.26 11.15 1.03
C THR A 50 -2.84 10.42 -0.19
N CYS A 51 -4.13 10.08 -0.13
CA CYS A 51 -4.89 9.51 -1.23
C CYS A 51 -5.90 10.54 -1.76
N PRO A 52 -6.21 10.56 -3.07
CA PRO A 52 -7.27 11.40 -3.63
C PRO A 52 -8.66 11.21 -2.99
N CYS A 53 -8.92 10.08 -2.32
CA CYS A 53 -10.16 9.85 -1.58
C CYS A 53 -10.21 10.58 -0.22
N GLY A 54 -9.27 11.48 0.08
CA GLY A 54 -9.17 12.17 1.36
C GLY A 54 -8.47 11.38 2.48
N SER A 55 -8.06 10.13 2.22
CA SER A 55 -7.27 9.37 3.18
C SER A 55 -5.89 10.00 3.37
N SER A 56 -5.42 10.03 4.60
CA SER A 56 -4.02 10.32 4.92
C SER A 56 -3.46 9.19 5.78
N THR A 57 -2.13 9.05 5.82
CA THR A 57 -1.50 8.19 6.83
C THR A 57 -2.11 8.52 8.18
N VAL A 58 -2.52 7.52 8.97
CA VAL A 58 -2.78 7.72 10.40
C VAL A 58 -1.49 8.31 10.98
N GLN A 59 -1.47 9.64 11.17
CA GLN A 59 -0.28 10.34 11.56
C GLN A 59 0.00 9.96 13.01
N LEU A 60 0.87 8.96 13.19
CA LEU A 60 1.37 8.64 14.51
C LEU A 60 2.03 9.90 15.06
N THR A 61 1.55 10.36 16.22
CA THR A 61 2.16 11.47 16.95
C THR A 61 3.64 11.18 17.16
N ARG A 62 4.47 12.21 17.34
CA ARG A 62 5.91 12.02 17.62
C ARG A 62 6.14 11.03 18.77
N GLN A 63 5.27 11.05 19.79
CA GLN A 63 5.29 10.12 20.91
C GLN A 63 4.94 8.69 20.49
N GLN A 64 3.88 8.49 19.71
CA GLN A 64 3.49 7.17 19.18
C GLN A 64 4.57 6.60 18.26
N ARG A 65 5.19 7.45 17.43
CA ARG A 65 6.29 7.08 16.54
C ARG A 65 7.52 6.63 17.34
N ARG A 66 7.91 7.39 18.37
CA ARG A 66 8.99 7.02 19.30
C ARG A 66 8.69 5.75 20.10
N ALA A 67 7.44 5.57 20.55
CA ALA A 67 7.02 4.37 21.26
C ALA A 67 7.12 3.13 20.35
N ARG A 68 6.61 3.23 19.11
CA ARG A 68 6.75 2.16 18.11
C ARG A 68 8.21 1.92 17.72
N GLN A 69 9.03 2.96 17.57
CA GLN A 69 10.47 2.82 17.33
C GLN A 69 11.17 2.10 18.48
N ARG A 70 10.90 2.45 19.75
CA ARG A 70 11.46 1.75 20.91
C ARG A 70 11.02 0.28 20.96
N GLN A 71 9.79 -0.01 20.57
CA GLN A 71 9.26 -1.37 20.51
C GLN A 71 9.84 -2.16 19.33
N ALA A 72 10.06 -1.52 18.18
CA ALA A 72 10.67 -2.10 16.98
C ALA A 72 12.19 -2.31 17.14
N ALA A 73 12.90 -1.38 17.78
CA ALA A 73 14.31 -1.49 18.11
C ALA A 73 14.62 -2.74 18.98
N LYS A 74 13.67 -3.16 19.83
CA LYS A 74 13.76 -4.42 20.59
C LYS A 74 13.61 -5.68 19.73
N ARG A 75 13.21 -5.57 18.46
CA ARG A 75 12.87 -6.69 17.55
C ARG A 75 13.75 -6.78 16.29
N HIS A 76 14.95 -6.19 16.31
CA HIS A 76 15.87 -6.13 15.15
C HIS A 76 15.28 -5.31 13.98
N GLY A 77 15.42 -3.98 14.07
CA GLY A 77 15.11 -3.03 12.99
C GLY A 77 13.90 -2.13 13.28
N ASN A 78 13.99 -0.85 12.89
CA ASN A 78 12.94 0.16 13.08
C ASN A 78 11.88 0.11 11.97
N VAL A 79 11.25 -1.05 11.74
CA VAL A 79 10.15 -1.15 10.77
C VAL A 79 8.86 -0.63 11.42
N ILE A 80 8.35 0.49 10.94
CA ILE A 80 7.05 1.03 11.35
C ILE A 80 6.04 0.77 10.23
N ARG A 81 5.00 -0.01 10.53
CA ARG A 81 3.88 -0.21 9.60
C ARG A 81 2.98 1.02 9.62
N GLY A 82 2.92 1.74 8.50
CA GLY A 82 1.92 2.77 8.25
C GLY A 82 0.55 2.14 8.02
N VAL A 83 -0.50 2.79 8.52
CA VAL A 83 -1.89 2.39 8.27
C VAL A 83 -2.57 3.56 7.55
N PHE A 84 -3.28 3.27 6.47
CA PHE A 84 -4.12 4.19 5.73
C PHE A 84 -5.56 3.73 5.81
N GLU A 85 -6.46 4.62 6.21
CA GLU A 85 -7.89 4.35 6.23
C GLU A 85 -8.50 4.99 4.99
N HIS A 86 -8.75 4.19 3.95
CA HIS A 86 -9.38 4.65 2.72
C HIS A 86 -10.91 4.72 2.89
N ALA A 87 -11.55 5.67 2.21
CA ALA A 87 -13.01 5.71 2.09
C ALA A 87 -13.55 4.36 1.55
N ALA A 88 -14.77 4.00 1.93
CA ALA A 88 -15.35 2.69 1.61
C ALA A 88 -15.45 2.43 0.09
N ASP A 89 -15.71 3.48 -0.68
CA ASP A 89 -15.83 3.49 -2.14
C ASP A 89 -14.49 3.66 -2.86
N CYS A 90 -13.38 3.84 -2.13
CA CYS A 90 -12.08 4.02 -2.75
C CYS A 90 -11.56 2.69 -3.33
N PRO A 91 -11.07 2.65 -4.58
CA PRO A 91 -10.45 1.45 -5.16
C PRO A 91 -9.24 0.92 -4.35
N ALA A 92 -8.61 1.75 -3.54
CA ALA A 92 -7.51 1.35 -2.66
C ALA A 92 -7.96 0.73 -1.34
N ASN A 93 -9.26 0.78 -0.99
CA ASN A 93 -9.78 0.20 0.24
C ASN A 93 -9.49 -1.32 0.31
N ASP A 94 -9.09 -1.81 1.47
CA ASP A 94 -8.80 -3.24 1.71
C ASP A 94 -9.97 -4.15 1.32
N LEU A 95 -11.21 -3.74 1.62
CA LEU A 95 -12.42 -4.49 1.31
C LEU A 95 -12.70 -4.54 -0.20
N THR A 96 -12.24 -3.54 -0.94
CA THR A 96 -12.43 -3.43 -2.39
C THR A 96 -11.35 -4.18 -3.17
N ILE A 97 -10.07 -3.91 -2.87
CA ILE A 97 -8.97 -4.40 -3.70
C ILE A 97 -8.53 -5.82 -3.36
N PHE A 98 -8.58 -6.24 -2.09
CA PHE A 98 -8.01 -7.54 -1.72
C PHE A 98 -8.75 -8.74 -2.32
N PRO A 99 -10.09 -8.77 -2.40
CA PRO A 99 -10.78 -9.86 -3.09
C PRO A 99 -10.37 -9.95 -4.56
N LEU A 100 -10.34 -8.81 -5.27
CA LEU A 100 -9.95 -8.73 -6.68
C LEU A 100 -8.49 -9.17 -6.88
N LEU A 101 -7.59 -8.67 -6.05
CA LEU A 101 -6.17 -8.99 -6.11
C LEU A 101 -5.93 -10.49 -5.85
N ARG A 102 -6.61 -11.08 -4.85
CA ARG A 102 -6.48 -12.52 -4.56
C ARG A 102 -6.95 -13.37 -5.73
N ALA A 103 -8.12 -13.08 -6.30
CA ALA A 103 -8.63 -13.79 -7.47
C ALA A 103 -7.66 -13.69 -8.65
N TRP A 104 -7.17 -12.49 -8.94
CA TRP A 104 -6.24 -12.28 -10.05
C TRP A 104 -4.89 -12.99 -9.85
N LEU A 105 -4.37 -13.02 -8.62
CA LEU A 105 -3.12 -13.71 -8.29
C LEU A 105 -3.27 -15.24 -8.30
N ALA A 106 -4.45 -15.76 -7.94
CA ALA A 106 -4.76 -17.19 -8.03
C ALA A 106 -4.90 -17.68 -9.48
N GLY A 107 -5.13 -16.75 -10.42
CA GLY A 107 -5.39 -17.07 -11.82
C GLY A 107 -6.88 -17.26 -12.14
N ASP A 108 -7.76 -16.92 -11.21
CA ASP A 108 -9.22 -16.99 -11.34
C ASP A 108 -9.71 -15.76 -12.12
N HIS A 109 -9.41 -15.71 -13.41
CA HIS A 109 -10.08 -14.78 -14.31
C HIS A 109 -11.34 -15.46 -14.83
N HIS A 110 -12.49 -15.17 -14.22
CA HIS A 110 -13.74 -15.35 -14.94
C HIS A 110 -13.61 -14.50 -16.22
N ARG A 111 -13.63 -15.19 -17.38
CA ARG A 111 -13.82 -14.55 -18.67
C ARG A 111 -15.01 -13.60 -18.54
N GLU A 112 -14.77 -12.30 -18.67
CA GLU A 112 -15.86 -11.37 -18.96
C GLU A 112 -16.46 -11.84 -20.29
N SER A 113 -17.60 -12.50 -20.18
CA SER A 113 -18.39 -12.94 -21.30
C SER A 113 -18.84 -11.69 -22.02
N THR A 114 -18.26 -11.45 -23.20
CA THR A 114 -18.84 -10.56 -24.19
C THR A 114 -20.26 -11.05 -24.47
N ALA A 115 -21.24 -10.24 -24.09
CA ALA A 115 -22.61 -10.27 -24.57
C ALA A 115 -22.94 -8.87 -25.08
#